data_AF-A0A850U7F2-F1
#
_entry.id   AF-A0A850U7F2-F1
#
_cell.length_a   1.000
_cell.length_b   1.000
_cell.length_c   1.000
_cell.angle_alpha   90.00
_cell.angle_beta   90.00
_cell.angle_gamma   90.00
#
_symmetry.space_group_name_H-M   'P 1'
#
loop_
_entity.id
_entity.type
_entity.pdbx_description
1 polymer ?
#
loop_
_entity_poly.entity_id
_entity_poly.type
_entity_poly.pdbx_seq_one_letter_code
_entity_poly.pdbx_strand_id
1 'polypeptide(L)'
;MLRFAVTLFAVITSSTCQKYGCLEGDTHKLKPSPEPNMHECTLYSKSSCCYANFTEQLAHSPVIKVNNSYWNRCGQLSKSCEDFTKKIECFYRCSPHAARWIHPHYPAAIQSVPLCQSFCDDWYEACKDDSICIHNWLTDWEWDESGENHCKNKCIPYSEMYANGTDMCQNMWGESFKVSESSCLCLQMNEKDMMAMKYLLSESSEESSSISSSEEHACQKKLLKFEKLKGEEGEQTR
;
A
#
# COMPACT_ATOMS: atom_id res chain seq x y z
N MET A 1 35.19 -24.44 -50.11
CA MET A 1 34.00 -23.57 -50.05
C MET A 1 33.38 -23.72 -48.66
N LEU A 2 33.83 -22.94 -47.68
CA LEU A 2 33.35 -23.02 -46.29
C LEU A 2 32.15 -22.07 -46.14
N ARG A 3 30.95 -22.61 -45.89
CA ARG A 3 29.74 -21.82 -45.68
C ARG A 3 29.68 -21.36 -44.22
N PHE A 4 29.83 -20.06 -43.98
CA PHE A 4 29.55 -19.47 -42.67
C PHE A 4 28.03 -19.39 -42.48
N ALA A 5 27.50 -20.20 -41.57
CA ALA A 5 26.13 -20.07 -41.09
C ALA A 5 26.11 -18.98 -40.01
N VAL A 6 25.52 -17.83 -40.31
CA VAL A 6 25.28 -16.76 -39.35
C VAL A 6 24.01 -17.14 -38.58
N THR A 7 24.17 -17.67 -37.36
CA THR A 7 23.04 -17.87 -36.44
C THR A 7 22.65 -16.52 -35.84
N LEU A 8 21.51 -15.98 -36.27
CA LEU A 8 20.84 -14.85 -35.62
C LEU A 8 20.41 -15.30 -34.21
N PHE A 9 21.10 -14.82 -33.18
CA PHE A 9 20.57 -14.86 -31.83
C PHE A 9 19.40 -13.86 -31.75
N ALA A 10 18.18 -14.36 -31.69
CA ALA A 10 17.03 -13.55 -31.32
C ALA A 10 17.20 -13.14 -29.85
N VAL A 11 17.55 -11.88 -29.63
CA VAL A 11 17.51 -11.26 -28.29
C VAL A 11 16.05 -11.15 -27.91
N ILE A 12 15.59 -12.04 -27.02
CA ILE A 12 14.29 -11.89 -26.37
C ILE A 12 14.46 -10.74 -25.39
N THR A 13 14.06 -9.54 -25.80
CA THR A 13 13.87 -8.43 -24.87
C THR A 13 12.67 -8.77 -23.99
N SER A 14 12.94 -9.20 -22.76
CA SER A 14 11.91 -9.36 -21.74
C SER A 14 11.17 -8.03 -21.60
N SER A 15 9.89 -8.04 -21.96
CA SER A 15 9.07 -6.86 -22.16
C SER A 15 8.71 -6.21 -20.82
N THR A 16 8.83 -4.89 -20.76
CA THR A 16 8.47 -3.98 -19.65
C THR A 16 6.95 -3.91 -19.39
N CYS A 17 6.26 -5.05 -19.36
CA CYS A 17 4.79 -5.12 -19.34
C CYS A 17 4.18 -5.05 -17.93
N GLN A 18 5.00 -5.03 -16.87
CA GLN A 18 4.51 -5.11 -15.48
C GLN A 18 3.92 -3.80 -14.95
N LYS A 19 4.25 -2.64 -15.57
CA LYS A 19 3.79 -1.30 -15.14
C LYS A 19 2.26 -1.09 -15.23
N TYR A 20 1.54 -2.01 -15.88
CA TYR A 20 0.09 -1.97 -16.08
C TYR A 20 -0.64 -3.21 -15.52
N GLY A 21 0.07 -4.11 -14.86
CA GLY A 21 -0.48 -5.29 -14.20
C GLY A 21 -0.71 -5.08 -12.70
N CYS A 22 -1.12 -6.14 -12.02
CA CYS A 22 -1.10 -6.21 -10.56
C CYS A 22 0.22 -6.82 -10.07
N LEU A 23 0.45 -6.80 -8.76
CA LEU A 23 1.54 -7.54 -8.12
C LEU A 23 1.37 -9.04 -8.37
N GLU A 24 2.47 -9.78 -8.41
CA GLU A 24 2.45 -11.24 -8.59
C GLU A 24 2.52 -11.95 -7.23
N GLY A 25 1.57 -11.61 -6.36
CA GLY A 25 1.38 -12.30 -5.07
C GLY A 25 0.21 -13.29 -5.11
N ASP A 26 0.11 -14.14 -4.10
CA ASP A 26 -0.81 -15.30 -4.06
C ASP A 26 -2.28 -14.98 -4.33
N THR A 27 -2.74 -13.78 -3.95
CA THR A 27 -4.16 -13.38 -4.02
C THR A 27 -4.44 -12.30 -5.07
N HIS A 28 -3.44 -11.90 -5.84
CA HIS A 28 -3.60 -10.83 -6.83
C HIS A 28 -4.15 -11.38 -8.15
N LYS A 29 -4.99 -10.58 -8.80
CA LYS A 29 -5.41 -10.77 -10.18
C LYS A 29 -4.23 -10.55 -11.12
N LEU A 30 -4.33 -10.99 -12.39
CA LEU A 30 -3.31 -10.66 -13.38
C LEU A 30 -3.33 -9.17 -13.78
N LYS A 31 -4.52 -8.56 -13.84
CA LYS A 31 -4.74 -7.17 -14.25
C LYS A 31 -5.87 -6.56 -13.43
N PRO A 32 -5.84 -5.24 -13.18
CA PRO A 32 -6.92 -4.58 -12.48
C PRO A 32 -8.20 -4.59 -13.33
N SER A 33 -9.34 -4.84 -12.69
CA SER A 33 -10.66 -4.75 -13.31
C SER A 33 -11.72 -4.41 -12.25
N PRO A 34 -12.92 -3.96 -12.65
CA PRO A 34 -13.99 -3.68 -11.70
C PRO A 34 -14.35 -4.90 -10.83
N GLU A 35 -14.64 -4.65 -9.56
CA GLU A 35 -15.08 -5.63 -8.55
C GLU A 35 -16.29 -5.03 -7.80
N PRO A 36 -17.53 -5.26 -8.28
CA PRO A 36 -18.71 -4.56 -7.76
C PRO A 36 -19.17 -5.04 -6.38
N ASN A 37 -18.75 -6.23 -5.95
CA ASN A 37 -19.26 -6.89 -4.74
C ASN A 37 -18.25 -6.86 -3.57
N MET A 38 -17.39 -5.84 -3.52
CA MET A 38 -16.41 -5.69 -2.44
C MET A 38 -17.11 -5.30 -1.13
N HIS A 39 -16.85 -6.06 -0.06
CA HIS A 39 -17.37 -5.79 1.29
C HIS A 39 -16.51 -4.81 2.09
N GLU A 40 -15.25 -4.67 1.67
CA GLU A 40 -14.26 -3.72 2.18
C GLU A 40 -13.29 -3.34 1.04
N CYS A 41 -12.40 -2.37 1.23
CA CYS A 41 -11.46 -1.91 0.21
C CYS A 41 -12.17 -1.25 -0.99
N THR A 42 -13.38 -0.73 -0.79
CA THR A 42 -14.29 -0.22 -1.83
C THR A 42 -13.74 1.00 -2.57
N LEU A 43 -12.72 1.67 -2.01
CA LEU A 43 -11.90 2.67 -2.70
C LEU A 43 -11.41 2.18 -4.07
N TYR A 44 -11.17 0.87 -4.21
CA TYR A 44 -10.65 0.25 -5.42
C TYR A 44 -11.71 -0.49 -6.27
N SER A 45 -12.99 -0.44 -5.91
CA SER A 45 -14.08 -1.19 -6.57
C SER A 45 -14.19 -1.00 -8.08
N LYS A 46 -13.91 0.20 -8.60
CA LYS A 46 -13.98 0.48 -10.05
C LYS A 46 -12.82 -0.12 -10.84
N SER A 47 -11.71 -0.45 -10.18
CA SER A 47 -10.50 -1.00 -10.79
C SER A 47 -9.63 -1.61 -9.70
N SER A 48 -9.80 -2.91 -9.45
CA SER A 48 -9.17 -3.62 -8.32
C SER A 48 -8.27 -4.77 -8.78
N CYS A 49 -7.17 -4.94 -8.05
CA CYS A 49 -6.23 -6.06 -8.16
C CYS A 49 -6.54 -7.24 -7.24
N CYS A 50 -7.51 -7.13 -6.33
CA CYS A 50 -8.01 -8.25 -5.53
C CYS A 50 -9.39 -8.70 -6.03
N TYR A 51 -9.80 -9.90 -5.66
CA TYR A 51 -11.17 -10.38 -5.84
C TYR A 51 -12.05 -9.99 -4.64
N ALA A 52 -13.36 -9.85 -4.84
CA ALA A 52 -14.30 -9.53 -3.76
C ALA A 52 -14.23 -10.50 -2.55
N ASN A 53 -13.97 -11.80 -2.78
CA ASN A 53 -13.88 -12.80 -1.70
C ASN A 53 -12.76 -12.51 -0.68
N PHE A 54 -11.68 -11.85 -1.10
CA PHE A 54 -10.64 -11.41 -0.18
C PHE A 54 -11.19 -10.39 0.82
N THR A 55 -12.03 -9.46 0.34
CA THR A 55 -12.57 -8.36 1.14
C THR A 55 -13.56 -8.82 2.20
N GLU A 56 -14.16 -10.00 2.05
CA GLU A 56 -15.04 -10.61 3.06
C GLU A 56 -14.32 -10.83 4.40
N GLN A 57 -13.02 -11.13 4.37
CA GLN A 57 -12.19 -11.33 5.56
C GLN A 57 -12.05 -10.04 6.39
N LEU A 58 -12.22 -8.88 5.76
CA LEU A 58 -12.07 -7.56 6.38
C LEU A 58 -13.42 -6.91 6.71
N ALA A 59 -14.54 -7.53 6.31
CA ALA A 59 -15.87 -6.93 6.37
C ALA A 59 -16.38 -6.69 7.81
N HIS A 60 -15.96 -7.54 8.75
CA HIS A 60 -16.41 -7.50 10.14
C HIS A 60 -15.28 -7.09 11.07
N SER A 61 -15.62 -6.28 12.07
CA SER A 61 -14.73 -5.89 13.15
C SER A 61 -15.17 -6.59 14.44
N PRO A 62 -14.25 -7.17 15.24
CA PRO A 62 -12.80 -7.16 15.03
C PRO A 62 -12.30 -8.10 13.94
N VAL A 63 -11.28 -7.66 13.21
CA VAL A 63 -10.51 -8.51 12.29
C VAL A 63 -9.53 -9.33 13.13
N ILE A 64 -9.81 -10.62 13.26
CA ILE A 64 -8.96 -11.54 14.02
C ILE A 64 -7.81 -12.09 13.17
N LYS A 65 -8.12 -12.49 11.94
CA LYS A 65 -7.20 -13.19 11.04
C LYS A 65 -7.47 -12.79 9.59
N VAL A 66 -6.40 -12.57 8.84
CA VAL A 66 -6.42 -12.36 7.39
C VAL A 66 -5.49 -13.38 6.75
N ASN A 67 -6.02 -14.25 5.91
CA ASN A 67 -5.38 -15.46 5.41
C ASN A 67 -4.84 -16.29 6.58
N ASN A 68 -3.51 -16.43 6.71
CA ASN A 68 -2.86 -17.16 7.79
C ASN A 68 -2.34 -16.25 8.93
N SER A 69 -2.51 -14.94 8.82
CA SER A 69 -1.95 -13.96 9.76
C SER A 69 -2.99 -13.46 10.75
N TYR A 70 -2.79 -13.72 12.03
CA TYR A 70 -3.58 -13.15 13.12
C TYR A 70 -3.13 -11.74 13.43
N TRP A 71 -4.09 -10.83 13.54
CA TRP A 71 -3.88 -9.44 13.89
C TRP A 71 -3.99 -9.18 15.40
N ASN A 72 -4.52 -10.16 16.15
CA ASN A 72 -4.81 -10.02 17.58
C ASN A 72 -3.79 -10.71 18.51
N ARG A 73 -2.55 -10.96 18.06
CA ARG A 73 -1.55 -11.71 18.84
C ARG A 73 -1.17 -11.04 20.16
N CYS A 74 -1.34 -9.72 20.26
CA CYS A 74 -1.13 -8.96 21.50
C CYS A 74 -2.42 -8.40 22.11
N GLY A 75 -3.57 -8.99 21.76
CA GLY A 75 -4.89 -8.47 22.11
C GLY A 75 -5.60 -7.92 20.88
N GLN A 76 -6.90 -7.62 21.04
CA GLN A 76 -7.70 -7.04 19.97
C GLN A 76 -7.30 -5.58 19.76
N LEU A 77 -7.04 -5.21 18.51
CA LEU A 77 -6.75 -3.82 18.15
C LEU A 77 -7.97 -2.92 18.42
N SER A 78 -7.69 -1.68 18.81
CA SER A 78 -8.65 -0.60 18.82
C SER A 78 -9.22 -0.40 17.41
N LYS A 79 -10.46 0.10 17.33
CA LYS A 79 -11.13 0.24 16.04
C LYS A 79 -10.37 1.18 15.10
N SER A 80 -9.83 2.27 15.62
CA SER A 80 -9.02 3.23 14.86
C SER A 80 -7.73 2.60 14.33
N CYS A 81 -7.01 1.84 15.15
CA CYS A 81 -5.80 1.14 14.72
C CYS A 81 -6.11 0.08 13.65
N GLU A 82 -7.17 -0.71 13.85
CA GLU A 82 -7.64 -1.69 12.86
C GLU A 82 -7.98 -1.03 11.51
N ASP A 83 -8.64 0.13 11.52
CA ASP A 83 -9.01 0.84 10.29
C ASP A 83 -7.79 1.26 9.46
N PHE A 84 -6.69 1.69 10.11
CA PHE A 84 -5.45 1.99 9.39
C PHE A 84 -4.76 0.73 8.85
N THR A 85 -4.70 -0.34 9.63
CA THR A 85 -4.15 -1.62 9.17
C THR A 85 -4.95 -2.16 7.98
N LYS A 86 -6.28 -2.07 8.02
CA LYS A 86 -7.16 -2.41 6.89
C LYS A 86 -6.86 -1.55 5.65
N LYS A 87 -6.64 -0.25 5.79
CA LYS A 87 -6.29 0.63 4.66
C LYS A 87 -5.01 0.16 3.95
N ILE A 88 -3.97 -0.21 4.69
CA ILE A 88 -2.73 -0.73 4.10
C ILE A 88 -2.92 -2.11 3.47
N GLU A 89 -3.63 -3.02 4.13
CA GLU A 89 -3.93 -4.33 3.55
C GLU A 89 -4.74 -4.18 2.26
N CYS A 90 -5.75 -3.30 2.25
CA CYS A 90 -6.52 -2.96 1.06
C CYS A 90 -5.65 -2.36 -0.05
N PHE A 91 -4.72 -1.46 0.27
CA PHE A 91 -3.80 -0.91 -0.72
C PHE A 91 -2.95 -1.99 -1.35
N TYR A 92 -2.27 -2.80 -0.53
CA TYR A 92 -1.39 -3.85 -1.00
C TYR A 92 -2.14 -4.84 -1.91
N ARG A 93 -3.31 -5.31 -1.46
CA ARG A 93 -4.07 -6.37 -2.15
C ARG A 93 -4.86 -5.87 -3.35
N CYS A 94 -5.47 -4.69 -3.24
CA CYS A 94 -6.52 -4.27 -4.16
C CYS A 94 -6.15 -3.06 -5.02
N SER A 95 -5.15 -2.25 -4.65
CA SER A 95 -4.82 -1.05 -5.41
C SER A 95 -4.41 -1.40 -6.85
N PRO A 96 -5.01 -0.77 -7.87
CA PRO A 96 -4.61 -0.95 -9.27
C PRO A 96 -3.24 -0.31 -9.58
N HIS A 97 -2.62 0.33 -8.59
CA HIS A 97 -1.38 1.08 -8.72
C HIS A 97 -0.26 0.55 -7.84
N ALA A 98 -0.49 -0.43 -6.95
CA ALA A 98 0.56 -0.96 -6.07
C ALA A 98 1.78 -1.48 -6.86
N ALA A 99 1.55 -2.18 -7.98
CA ALA A 99 2.59 -2.67 -8.88
C ALA A 99 3.46 -1.57 -9.55
N ARG A 100 3.12 -0.28 -9.40
CA ARG A 100 4.01 0.83 -9.80
C ARG A 100 5.27 0.90 -8.95
N TRP A 101 5.20 0.36 -7.74
CA TRP A 101 6.30 0.26 -6.77
C TRP A 101 6.73 -1.19 -6.57
N ILE A 102 6.56 -2.05 -7.58
CA ILE A 102 6.96 -3.46 -7.48
C ILE A 102 8.46 -3.56 -7.17
N HIS A 103 8.82 -4.44 -6.24
CA HIS A 103 10.22 -4.68 -5.90
C HIS A 103 10.92 -5.38 -7.10
N PRO A 104 12.11 -4.93 -7.52
CA PRO A 104 12.76 -5.41 -8.76
C PRO A 104 13.09 -6.91 -8.76
N HIS A 105 13.25 -7.51 -7.58
CA HIS A 105 13.59 -8.93 -7.42
C HIS A 105 12.47 -9.78 -6.81
N TYR A 106 11.40 -9.16 -6.30
CA TYR A 106 10.33 -9.86 -5.59
C TYR A 106 8.98 -9.37 -6.12
N PRO A 107 8.43 -10.01 -7.17
CA PRO A 107 7.24 -9.52 -7.86
C PRO A 107 5.96 -9.41 -7.02
N ALA A 108 5.91 -10.10 -5.88
CA ALA A 108 4.83 -9.98 -4.90
C ALA A 108 5.01 -8.77 -3.95
N ALA A 109 6.23 -8.24 -3.82
CA ALA A 109 6.56 -7.18 -2.88
C ALA A 109 6.50 -5.79 -3.53
N ILE A 110 6.31 -4.79 -2.69
CA ILE A 110 6.40 -3.37 -3.03
C ILE A 110 7.64 -2.75 -2.36
N GLN A 111 8.12 -1.64 -2.91
CA GLN A 111 9.27 -0.92 -2.40
C GLN A 111 9.08 0.59 -2.55
N SER A 112 9.36 1.35 -1.49
CA SER A 112 9.38 2.82 -1.51
C SER A 112 8.06 3.48 -1.95
N VAL A 113 6.92 2.90 -1.60
CA VAL A 113 5.61 3.55 -1.78
C VAL A 113 5.56 4.82 -0.91
N PRO A 114 5.31 6.01 -1.50
CA PRO A 114 5.36 7.27 -0.77
C PRO A 114 4.08 7.49 0.04
N LEU A 115 4.13 7.29 1.35
CA LEU A 115 3.05 7.61 2.27
C LEU A 115 3.10 9.08 2.70
N CYS A 116 1.94 9.70 2.88
CA CYS A 116 1.87 11.05 3.43
C CYS A 116 2.29 11.03 4.91
N GLN A 117 3.12 11.99 5.33
CA GLN A 117 3.51 12.16 6.75
C GLN A 117 2.29 12.17 7.67
N SER A 118 1.26 12.94 7.32
CA SER A 118 0.02 13.02 8.11
C SER A 118 -0.68 11.67 8.27
N PHE A 119 -0.67 10.81 7.24
CA PHE A 119 -1.26 9.48 7.34
C PHE A 119 -0.51 8.60 8.34
N CYS A 120 0.82 8.67 8.32
CA CYS A 120 1.68 7.91 9.23
C CYS A 120 1.56 8.38 10.67
N ASP A 121 1.48 9.70 10.89
CA ASP A 121 1.27 10.28 12.21
C ASP A 121 -0.11 9.92 12.78
N ASP A 122 -1.17 10.04 11.97
CA ASP A 122 -2.52 9.66 12.39
C ASP A 122 -2.64 8.15 12.68
N TRP A 123 -1.96 7.31 11.91
CA TRP A 123 -1.91 5.87 12.16
C TRP A 123 -1.21 5.58 13.49
N TYR A 124 -0.05 6.19 13.73
CA TYR A 124 0.67 5.98 14.97
C TYR A 124 -0.16 6.44 16.17
N GLU A 125 -0.76 7.63 16.10
CA GLU A 125 -1.64 8.13 17.16
C GLU A 125 -2.83 7.19 17.40
N ALA A 126 -3.42 6.63 16.33
CA ALA A 126 -4.51 5.68 16.43
C ALA A 126 -4.13 4.35 17.08
N CYS A 127 -2.86 3.94 17.01
CA CYS A 127 -2.36 2.66 17.51
C CYS A 127 -1.49 2.78 18.78
N LYS A 128 -1.09 3.98 19.22
CA LYS A 128 -0.03 4.17 20.22
C LYS A 128 -0.22 3.42 21.55
N ASP A 129 -1.47 3.18 21.93
CA ASP A 129 -1.87 2.47 23.16
C ASP A 129 -2.26 0.99 22.91
N ASP A 130 -2.42 0.59 21.64
CA ASP A 130 -2.50 -0.81 21.25
C ASP A 130 -1.16 -1.51 21.46
N SER A 131 -1.17 -2.84 21.53
CA SER A 131 0.03 -3.63 21.80
C SER A 131 0.49 -4.44 20.58
N ILE A 132 1.81 -4.60 20.46
CA ILE A 132 2.48 -5.37 19.39
C ILE A 132 3.74 -6.06 19.93
N CYS A 133 4.17 -7.15 19.30
CA CYS A 133 5.33 -7.95 19.72
C CYS A 133 6.44 -8.03 18.67
N ILE A 134 6.32 -7.28 17.58
CA ILE A 134 7.24 -7.29 16.45
C ILE A 134 7.45 -5.87 15.92
N HIS A 135 8.64 -5.61 15.41
CA HIS A 135 8.97 -4.32 14.81
C HIS A 135 8.66 -4.33 13.30
N ASN A 136 9.04 -5.40 12.59
CA ASN A 136 8.68 -5.63 11.19
C ASN A 136 7.64 -6.76 11.06
N TRP A 137 6.47 -6.40 10.51
CA TRP A 137 5.28 -7.23 10.42
C TRP A 137 5.36 -8.32 9.35
N LEU A 138 6.36 -8.24 8.48
CA LEU A 138 6.60 -9.22 7.43
C LEU A 138 7.60 -10.29 7.88
N THR A 139 8.62 -9.91 8.67
CA THR A 139 9.78 -10.78 8.92
C THR A 139 9.91 -11.30 10.34
N ASP A 140 9.37 -10.60 11.34
CA ASP A 140 9.79 -10.83 12.72
C ASP A 140 8.96 -11.89 13.45
N TRP A 141 7.95 -12.46 12.80
CA TRP A 141 7.14 -13.56 13.33
C TRP A 141 7.90 -14.88 13.47
N GLU A 142 7.49 -15.69 14.45
CA GLU A 142 7.65 -17.15 14.40
C GLU A 142 6.48 -17.74 13.62
N TRP A 143 6.71 -18.77 12.80
CA TRP A 143 5.65 -19.42 12.02
C TRP A 143 5.55 -20.89 12.45
N ASP A 144 4.35 -21.34 12.78
CA ASP A 144 4.12 -22.73 13.15
C ASP A 144 3.92 -23.66 11.94
N GLU A 145 3.73 -24.95 12.19
CA GLU A 145 3.52 -25.97 11.14
C GLU A 145 2.28 -25.72 10.29
N SER A 146 1.28 -24.98 10.82
CA SER A 146 0.07 -24.58 10.09
C SER A 146 0.24 -23.27 9.32
N GLY A 147 1.43 -22.67 9.39
CA GLY A 147 1.75 -21.40 8.74
C GLY A 147 1.11 -20.20 9.43
N GLU A 148 0.77 -20.29 10.73
CA GLU A 148 0.26 -19.17 11.51
C GLU A 148 1.39 -18.42 12.22
N ASN A 149 1.27 -17.10 12.32
CA ASN A 149 2.28 -16.21 12.91
C ASN A 149 2.22 -16.22 14.44
N HIS A 150 3.34 -16.17 15.16
CA HIS A 150 3.43 -16.15 16.61
C HIS A 150 4.47 -15.14 17.09
N CYS A 151 4.23 -14.54 18.25
CA CYS A 151 5.14 -13.57 18.85
C CYS A 151 6.41 -14.26 19.37
N LYS A 152 7.58 -13.73 18.97
CA LYS A 152 8.88 -14.07 19.59
C LYS A 152 9.12 -13.31 20.88
N ASN A 153 8.65 -12.06 20.93
CA ASN A 153 8.91 -11.12 22.01
C ASN A 153 7.66 -10.85 22.84
N LYS A 154 7.83 -10.16 23.97
CA LYS A 154 6.71 -9.67 24.78
C LYS A 154 5.93 -8.62 23.99
N CYS A 155 4.63 -8.59 24.22
CA CYS A 155 3.76 -7.51 23.76
C CYS A 155 4.07 -6.23 24.52
N ILE A 156 4.32 -5.15 23.78
CA ILE A 156 4.55 -3.80 24.29
C ILE A 156 3.66 -2.82 23.51
N PRO A 157 3.34 -1.63 24.07
CA PRO A 157 2.61 -0.60 23.33
C PRO A 157 3.30 -0.20 22.03
N TYR A 158 2.55 0.20 21.00
CA TYR A 158 3.13 0.73 19.76
C TYR A 158 4.01 1.97 20.04
N SER A 159 3.64 2.77 21.04
CA SER A 159 4.44 3.93 21.47
C SER A 159 5.80 3.57 22.06
N GLU A 160 5.98 2.34 22.54
CA GLU A 160 7.29 1.81 22.95
C GLU A 160 8.03 1.13 21.80
N MET A 161 7.29 0.52 20.86
CA MET A 161 7.87 -0.15 19.68
C MET A 161 8.44 0.84 18.65
N TYR A 162 7.74 1.96 18.43
CA TYR A 162 8.08 2.95 17.40
C TYR A 162 8.16 4.35 18.01
N ALA A 163 9.14 5.13 17.57
CA ALA A 163 9.38 6.48 18.11
C ALA A 163 8.31 7.50 17.70
N ASN A 164 7.72 7.35 16.51
CA ASN A 164 6.69 8.22 15.94
C ASN A 164 6.08 7.57 14.67
N GLY A 165 5.17 8.28 13.99
CA GLY A 165 4.55 7.83 12.74
C GLY A 165 5.53 7.54 11.61
N THR A 166 6.56 8.36 11.44
CA THR A 166 7.59 8.15 10.42
C THR A 166 8.35 6.85 10.64
N ASP A 167 8.83 6.66 11.87
CA ASP A 167 9.54 5.44 12.27
C ASP A 167 8.65 4.21 12.09
N MET A 168 7.39 4.30 12.50
CA MET A 168 6.42 3.22 12.34
C MET A 168 6.23 2.84 10.87
N CYS A 169 5.86 3.79 10.00
CA CYS A 169 5.61 3.54 8.58
C CYS A 169 6.83 3.02 7.81
N GLN A 170 8.04 3.49 8.14
CA GLN A 170 9.27 3.10 7.45
C GLN A 170 9.79 1.71 7.85
N ASN A 171 9.34 1.17 8.98
CA ASN A 171 9.89 -0.07 9.51
C ASN A 171 8.86 -1.21 9.55
N MET A 172 7.58 -0.91 9.79
CA MET A 172 6.58 -1.95 10.02
C MET A 172 6.43 -2.95 8.87
N TRP A 173 6.67 -2.52 7.62
CA TRP A 173 6.60 -3.38 6.43
C TRP A 173 7.95 -3.40 5.69
N GLY A 174 9.06 -3.20 6.43
CA GLY A 174 10.40 -3.09 5.87
C GLY A 174 10.47 -2.01 4.79
N GLU A 175 11.07 -2.32 3.64
CA GLU A 175 11.29 -1.37 2.55
C GLU A 175 10.02 -1.00 1.75
N SER A 176 8.85 -1.53 2.12
CA SER A 176 7.60 -1.34 1.38
C SER A 176 7.19 0.12 1.27
N PHE A 177 7.36 0.88 2.35
CA PHE A 177 6.89 2.26 2.46
C PHE A 177 8.03 3.21 2.80
N LYS A 178 7.93 4.43 2.28
CA LYS A 178 8.72 5.59 2.73
C LYS A 178 7.77 6.73 3.03
N VAL A 179 8.15 7.60 3.96
CA VAL A 179 7.38 8.83 4.18
C VAL A 179 7.85 9.91 3.20
N SER A 180 6.90 10.51 2.50
CA SER A 180 7.16 11.59 1.54
C SER A 180 7.37 12.91 2.28
N GLU A 181 8.33 13.71 1.82
CA GLU A 181 8.49 15.11 2.25
C GLU A 181 7.38 16.00 1.69
N SER A 182 6.69 15.56 0.62
CA SER A 182 5.57 16.25 0.03
C SER A 182 4.28 15.95 0.78
N SER A 183 3.48 17.00 0.99
CA SER A 183 2.10 16.88 1.50
C SER A 183 1.07 16.51 0.43
N CYS A 184 1.46 16.40 -0.84
CA CYS A 184 0.55 16.14 -1.96
C CYS A 184 0.97 14.94 -2.83
N LEU A 185 2.26 14.81 -3.13
CA LEU A 185 2.86 13.70 -3.88
C LEU A 185 3.10 12.52 -2.94
N CYS A 186 2.01 12.02 -2.37
CA CYS A 186 2.00 10.97 -1.37
C CYS A 186 0.62 10.29 -1.31
N LEU A 187 0.58 9.10 -0.73
CA LEU A 187 -0.63 8.30 -0.57
C LEU A 187 -1.08 8.29 0.89
N GLN A 188 -2.39 8.37 1.09
CA GLN A 188 -3.06 8.40 2.40
C GLN A 188 -4.32 7.52 2.42
N MET A 189 -4.41 6.59 1.47
CA MET A 189 -5.37 5.51 1.39
C MET A 189 -6.82 6.00 1.42
N ASN A 190 -7.08 7.08 0.69
CA ASN A 190 -8.40 7.65 0.52
C ASN A 190 -8.56 8.29 -0.87
N GLU A 191 -9.71 8.91 -1.14
CA GLU A 191 -10.01 9.45 -2.46
C GLU A 191 -9.02 10.52 -2.97
N LYS A 192 -8.28 11.19 -2.08
CA LYS A 192 -7.23 12.15 -2.47
C LYS A 192 -6.11 11.48 -3.27
N ASP A 193 -5.89 10.18 -3.07
CA ASP A 193 -4.87 9.41 -3.79
C ASP A 193 -5.15 9.38 -5.31
N MET A 194 -6.42 9.40 -5.74
CA MET A 194 -6.75 9.49 -7.17
C MET A 194 -6.16 10.74 -7.85
N MET A 195 -5.96 11.81 -7.08
CA MET A 195 -5.33 13.04 -7.55
C MET A 195 -3.81 12.95 -7.44
N ALA A 196 -3.27 12.51 -6.30
CA ALA A 196 -1.83 12.33 -6.09
C ALA A 196 -1.20 11.40 -7.14
N MET A 197 -1.88 10.28 -7.44
CA MET A 197 -1.44 9.31 -8.44
C MET A 197 -1.25 9.92 -9.83
N LYS A 198 -1.99 10.97 -10.23
CA LYS A 198 -1.79 11.59 -11.56
C LYS A 198 -0.42 12.22 -11.72
N TYR A 199 0.15 12.71 -10.62
CA TYR A 199 1.45 13.37 -10.57
C TYR A 199 2.57 12.37 -10.22
N LEU A 200 2.32 11.42 -9.32
CA LEU A 200 3.28 10.34 -9.03
C LEU A 200 3.59 9.49 -10.28
N LEU A 201 2.70 9.44 -11.25
CA LEU A 201 2.91 8.70 -12.50
C LEU A 201 3.68 9.49 -13.57
N SER A 202 3.63 10.83 -13.58
CA SER A 202 4.35 11.67 -14.56
C SER A 202 5.86 11.67 -14.32
N GLU A 203 6.28 11.53 -13.05
CA GLU A 203 7.69 11.42 -12.64
C GLU A 203 8.38 10.18 -13.25
N SER A 204 7.62 9.12 -13.58
CA SER A 204 8.18 7.87 -14.11
C SER A 204 8.48 7.86 -15.63
N SER A 205 8.30 9.00 -16.32
CA SER A 205 8.63 9.17 -17.75
C SER A 205 9.85 10.04 -18.03
N GLU A 206 10.40 10.73 -17.03
CA GLU A 206 11.65 11.48 -17.16
C GLU A 206 12.56 11.12 -15.99
N GLU A 207 13.69 10.47 -16.29
CA GLU A 207 14.74 10.20 -15.30
C GLU A 207 15.31 11.52 -14.76
N SER A 208 14.72 12.06 -13.68
CA SER A 208 15.39 13.03 -12.82
C SER A 208 14.83 12.93 -11.40
N SER A 209 15.71 12.59 -10.46
CA SER A 209 15.43 12.37 -9.04
C SER A 209 15.26 13.67 -8.25
N SER A 210 14.47 14.61 -8.77
CA SER A 210 14.11 15.82 -8.05
C SER A 210 12.66 16.15 -8.34
N ILE A 211 11.82 16.11 -7.29
CA ILE A 211 10.47 16.68 -7.34
C ILE A 211 10.63 18.11 -7.86
N SER A 212 10.17 18.36 -9.08
CA SER A 212 10.16 19.74 -9.56
C SER A 212 9.18 20.50 -8.67
N SER A 213 9.62 21.64 -8.13
CA SER A 213 8.73 22.56 -7.43
C SER A 213 7.44 22.82 -8.23
N SER A 214 7.47 22.77 -9.56
CA SER A 214 6.27 22.92 -10.40
C SER A 214 5.23 21.82 -10.22
N GLU A 215 5.64 20.56 -10.03
CA GLU A 215 4.72 19.43 -9.85
C GLU A 215 4.06 19.47 -8.48
N GLU A 216 4.81 19.81 -7.43
CA GLU A 216 4.29 20.02 -6.08
C GLU A 216 3.19 21.09 -6.10
N HIS A 217 3.49 22.27 -6.65
CA HIS A 217 2.52 23.37 -6.71
C HIS A 217 1.28 23.01 -7.55
N ALA A 218 1.48 22.25 -8.64
CA ALA A 218 0.37 21.79 -9.48
C ALA A 218 -0.53 20.78 -8.75
N CYS A 219 0.07 19.84 -8.02
CA CYS A 219 -0.62 18.88 -7.19
C CYS A 219 -1.43 19.60 -6.10
N GLN A 220 -0.78 20.46 -5.32
CA GLN A 220 -1.41 21.21 -4.24
C GLN A 220 -2.60 22.04 -4.73
N LYS A 221 -2.43 22.76 -5.85
CA LYS A 221 -3.52 23.55 -6.45
C LYS A 221 -4.72 22.69 -6.83
N LYS A 222 -4.48 21.48 -7.36
CA LYS A 222 -5.55 20.53 -7.69
C LYS A 222 -6.20 19.94 -6.43
N LEU A 223 -5.43 19.62 -5.41
CA LEU A 223 -5.91 19.09 -4.14
C LEU A 223 -6.83 20.09 -3.45
N LEU A 224 -6.42 21.35 -3.34
CA LEU A 224 -7.26 22.43 -2.81
C LEU A 224 -8.58 22.60 -3.57
N LYS A 225 -8.54 22.48 -4.91
CA LYS A 225 -9.76 22.53 -5.73
C LYS A 225 -10.68 21.34 -5.45
N PHE A 226 -10.12 20.15 -5.28
CA PHE A 226 -10.88 18.94 -4.96
C PHE A 226 -11.54 19.05 -3.57
N GLU A 227 -10.79 19.50 -2.56
CA GLU A 227 -11.29 19.71 -1.20
C GLU A 227 -12.41 20.74 -1.17
N LYS A 228 -12.27 21.84 -1.89
CA LYS A 228 -13.33 22.86 -2.02
C LYS A 228 -14.62 22.29 -2.63
N LEU A 229 -14.52 21.51 -3.71
CA LEU A 229 -15.67 20.88 -4.34
C LEU A 229 -16.37 19.89 -3.40
N LYS A 230 -15.62 19.06 -2.69
CA LYS A 230 -16.19 18.15 -1.69
C LYS A 230 -16.83 18.86 -0.50
N GLY A 231 -16.25 19.97 -0.06
CA GLY A 231 -16.84 20.82 0.98
C GLY A 231 -18.18 21.39 0.55
N GLU A 232 -18.26 21.94 -0.68
CA GLU A 232 -19.50 22.48 -1.26
C GLU A 232 -20.59 21.40 -1.44
N GLU A 233 -20.24 20.19 -1.88
CA GLU A 233 -21.17 19.06 -1.98
C GLU A 233 -21.69 18.59 -0.61
N GLY A 234 -20.83 18.56 0.41
CA GLY A 234 -21.18 18.19 1.78
C GLY A 234 -22.06 19.24 2.49
N GLU A 235 -21.96 20.50 2.09
CA GLU A 235 -22.79 21.60 2.62
C GLU A 235 -24.16 21.67 1.93
N GLN A 236 -24.27 21.24 0.66
CA GLN A 236 -25.54 21.13 -0.07
C GLN A 236 -26.36 19.89 0.29
N THR A 237 -25.75 18.88 0.90
CA THR A 237 -26.43 17.64 1.33
C THR A 237 -26.85 17.64 2.81
N ARG A 238 -26.66 18.77 3.51
CA ARG A 238 -27.03 18.97 4.92
C ARG A 238 -28.21 19.91 5.07
#